data_AF-A0A364KLR5-F1
#
_entry.id   AF-A0A364KLR5-F1
#
_cell.length_a   1.000
_cell.length_b   1.000
_cell.length_c   1.000
_cell.angle_alpha   90.00
_cell.angle_beta   90.00
_cell.angle_gamma   90.00
#
_symmetry.space_group_name_H-M   'P 1'
#
loop_
_entity.id
_entity.type
_entity.pdbx_description
1 polymer ?
#
loop_
_entity_poly.entity_id
_entity_poly.type
_entity_poly.pdbx_seq_one_letter_code
_entity_poly.pdbx_strand_id
1 'polypeptide(L)'
;MADGLNDARAMRVAELINDYRTLQHHISQQLASVPMGNTQQEGYRVLAQSSASAQRLLAAGFSSMPIEDQGSDPEMERAQLRQVILDASVRRFQAHKIYLRVAAAKRWVINRNELLSRSFKGQSTQLREIDQLLRQELDSITDHTIFSDLRQADSRAGLWVSEDPPLAAIQLWINNSRR
;
A
#
# COMPACT_ATOMS: atom_id res chain seq x y z
N MET A 1 -6.50 -29.43 -19.44
CA MET A 1 -7.08 -29.90 -18.15
C MET A 1 -6.58 -28.96 -17.08
N ALA A 2 -7.49 -28.30 -16.35
CA ALA A 2 -7.08 -27.39 -15.28
C ALA A 2 -6.28 -28.13 -14.21
N ASP A 3 -5.26 -27.45 -13.68
CA ASP A 3 -4.26 -27.97 -12.75
C ASP A 3 -4.80 -28.24 -11.34
N GLY A 4 -6.11 -28.10 -11.12
CA GLY A 4 -6.76 -28.32 -9.82
C GLY A 4 -6.46 -27.25 -8.77
N LEU A 5 -5.82 -26.13 -9.16
CA LEU A 5 -5.37 -25.08 -8.23
C LEU A 5 -6.33 -23.88 -8.16
N ASN A 6 -7.50 -23.93 -8.82
CA ASN A 6 -8.43 -22.80 -8.85
C ASN A 6 -8.97 -22.46 -7.44
N ASP A 7 -9.20 -23.45 -6.57
CA ASP A 7 -9.58 -23.20 -5.17
C ASP A 7 -8.49 -22.45 -4.39
N ALA A 8 -7.23 -22.85 -4.57
CA ALA A 8 -6.09 -22.17 -3.95
C ALA A 8 -5.95 -20.72 -4.46
N ARG A 9 -6.17 -20.50 -5.77
CA ARG A 9 -6.19 -19.16 -6.36
C ARG A 9 -7.33 -18.30 -5.82
N ALA A 10 -8.53 -18.84 -5.73
CA ALA A 10 -9.69 -18.14 -5.20
C ALA A 10 -9.47 -17.75 -3.72
N MET A 11 -8.91 -18.67 -2.92
CA MET A 11 -8.51 -18.38 -1.55
C MET A 11 -7.47 -17.25 -1.48
N ARG A 12 -6.45 -17.30 -2.35
CA ARG A 12 -5.41 -16.26 -2.41
C ARG A 12 -5.96 -14.89 -2.81
N VAL A 13 -6.92 -14.85 -3.73
CA VAL A 13 -7.64 -13.62 -4.06
C VAL A 13 -8.34 -13.04 -2.82
N ALA A 14 -9.06 -13.88 -2.07
CA ALA A 14 -9.77 -13.44 -0.87
C ALA A 14 -8.82 -12.87 0.19
N GLU A 15 -7.68 -13.52 0.42
CA GLU A 15 -6.63 -13.04 1.33
C GLU A 15 -6.10 -11.66 0.93
N LEU A 16 -5.71 -11.50 -0.34
CA LEU A 16 -5.16 -10.24 -0.86
C LEU A 16 -6.17 -9.08 -0.76
N ILE A 17 -7.44 -9.35 -1.08
CA ILE A 17 -8.52 -8.37 -0.98
C ILE A 17 -8.78 -7.99 0.48
N ASN A 18 -8.79 -8.95 1.40
CA ASN A 18 -9.00 -8.67 2.82
C ASN A 18 -7.85 -7.84 3.40
N ASP A 19 -6.61 -8.14 3.03
CA ASP A 19 -5.44 -7.36 3.44
C ASP A 19 -5.50 -5.93 2.91
N TYR A 20 -5.87 -5.77 1.64
CA TYR A 20 -6.06 -4.44 1.04
C TYR A 20 -7.14 -3.65 1.79
N ARG A 21 -8.28 -4.25 2.10
CA ARG A 21 -9.36 -3.62 2.87
C ARG A 21 -8.90 -3.21 4.28
N THR A 22 -8.12 -4.07 4.93
CA THR A 22 -7.53 -3.78 6.24
C THR A 22 -6.59 -2.58 6.17
N LEU A 23 -5.73 -2.51 5.15
CA LEU A 23 -4.84 -1.37 4.92
C LEU A 23 -5.63 -0.08 4.66
N GLN A 24 -6.69 -0.12 3.85
CA GLN A 24 -7.56 1.05 3.61
C GLN A 24 -8.14 1.60 4.91
N HIS A 25 -8.63 0.71 5.78
CA HIS A 25 -9.17 1.10 7.07
C HIS A 25 -8.11 1.79 7.94
N HIS A 26 -6.93 1.21 8.06
CA HIS A 26 -5.85 1.80 8.84
C HIS A 26 -5.34 3.13 8.26
N ILE A 27 -5.23 3.25 6.94
CA ILE A 27 -4.88 4.52 6.28
C ILE A 27 -5.91 5.60 6.65
N SER A 28 -7.21 5.28 6.54
CA SER A 28 -8.29 6.20 6.88
C SER A 28 -8.23 6.64 8.36
N GLN A 29 -8.05 5.70 9.29
CA GLN A 29 -7.89 6.00 10.72
C GLN A 29 -6.69 6.89 11.00
N GLN A 30 -5.54 6.61 10.39
CA GLN A 30 -4.33 7.41 10.59
C GLN A 30 -4.50 8.83 10.05
N LEU A 31 -5.06 8.99 8.85
CA LEU A 31 -5.33 10.29 8.25
C LEU A 31 -6.33 11.12 9.07
N ALA A 32 -7.37 10.48 9.63
CA ALA A 32 -8.35 11.16 10.48
C ALA A 32 -7.78 11.60 11.84
N SER A 33 -6.73 10.92 12.33
CA SER A 33 -6.17 11.17 13.67
C SER A 33 -5.25 12.39 13.78
N VAL A 34 -4.93 13.05 12.67
CA VAL A 34 -3.97 14.16 12.65
C VAL A 34 -4.57 15.32 11.86
N PRO A 35 -4.61 16.55 12.40
CA PRO A 35 -5.09 17.69 11.64
C PRO A 35 -4.15 17.99 10.47
N MET A 36 -4.71 18.38 9.33
CA MET A 36 -3.93 18.89 8.21
C MET A 36 -3.37 20.27 8.57
N GLY A 37 -2.06 20.45 8.40
CA GLY A 37 -1.37 21.71 8.66
C GLY A 37 -0.81 22.35 7.40
N ASN A 38 0.16 23.24 7.58
CA ASN A 38 0.79 23.96 6.47
C ASN A 38 1.60 23.01 5.57
N THR A 39 1.16 22.83 4.32
CA THR A 39 1.79 21.97 3.31
C THR A 39 3.17 22.44 2.84
N GLN A 40 3.61 23.63 3.25
CA GLN A 40 5.02 24.06 3.10
C GLN A 40 5.96 23.25 4.00
N GLN A 41 5.44 22.69 5.09
CA GLN A 41 6.23 21.81 5.96
C GLN A 41 6.17 20.38 5.45
N GLU A 42 7.31 19.69 5.53
CA GLU A 42 7.56 18.44 4.83
C GLU A 42 6.58 17.32 5.20
N GLY A 43 6.32 17.09 6.50
CA GLY A 43 5.39 16.03 6.91
C GLY A 43 3.94 16.29 6.49
N TYR A 44 3.46 17.53 6.56
CA TYR A 44 2.12 17.87 6.06
C TYR A 44 1.99 17.71 4.54
N ARG A 45 3.06 18.03 3.79
CA ARG A 45 3.11 17.74 2.35
C ARG A 45 3.01 16.24 2.07
N VAL A 46 3.72 15.41 2.84
CA VAL A 46 3.67 13.95 2.70
C VAL A 46 2.28 13.41 3.05
N LEU A 47 1.62 13.92 4.09
CA LEU A 47 0.23 13.57 4.41
C LEU A 47 -0.72 13.91 3.27
N ALA A 48 -0.62 15.12 2.72
CA ALA A 48 -1.47 15.56 1.60
C ALA A 48 -1.28 14.67 0.37
N GLN A 49 -0.03 14.40 -0.01
CA GLN A 49 0.29 13.50 -1.13
C GLN A 49 -0.22 12.07 -0.89
N SER A 50 -0.10 11.57 0.34
CA SER A 50 -0.51 10.21 0.69
C SER A 50 -2.03 10.09 0.72
N SER A 51 -2.74 11.10 1.21
CA SER A 51 -4.21 11.21 1.16
C SER A 51 -4.71 11.22 -0.29
N ALA A 52 -4.15 12.07 -1.15
CA ALA A 52 -4.49 12.10 -2.57
C ALA A 52 -4.17 10.78 -3.28
N SER A 53 -3.10 10.09 -2.88
CA SER A 53 -2.75 8.77 -3.43
C SER A 53 -3.72 7.68 -2.96
N ALA A 54 -4.15 7.72 -1.69
CA ALA A 54 -5.17 6.82 -1.16
C ALA A 54 -6.50 6.99 -1.88
N GLN A 55 -6.94 8.23 -2.09
CA GLN A 55 -8.17 8.53 -2.83
C GLN A 55 -8.11 8.04 -4.28
N ARG A 56 -6.98 8.24 -4.97
CA ARG A 56 -6.78 7.71 -6.34
C ARG A 56 -6.81 6.18 -6.37
N LEU A 57 -6.19 5.53 -5.39
CA LEU A 57 -6.18 4.07 -5.30
C LEU A 57 -7.58 3.50 -5.01
N LEU A 58 -8.37 4.19 -4.19
CA LEU A 58 -9.79 3.87 -3.93
C LEU A 58 -10.66 4.07 -5.18
N ALA A 59 -10.43 5.13 -5.94
CA ALA A 59 -11.18 5.45 -7.15
C ALA A 59 -10.82 4.54 -8.35
N ALA A 60 -9.66 3.89 -8.32
CA ALA A 60 -9.26 2.95 -9.36
C ALA A 60 -10.17 1.72 -9.34
N GLY A 61 -11.02 1.55 -10.36
CA GLY A 61 -11.82 0.34 -10.54
C GLY A 61 -10.95 -0.91 -10.77
N PHE A 62 -11.46 -2.10 -10.48
CA PHE A 62 -10.80 -3.35 -10.84
C PHE A 62 -10.70 -3.47 -12.36
N SER A 63 -9.55 -3.92 -12.87
CA SER A 63 -9.40 -4.21 -14.30
C SER A 63 -10.23 -5.46 -14.62
N SER A 64 -11.46 -5.25 -15.07
CA SER A 64 -12.33 -6.32 -15.53
C SER A 64 -11.94 -6.75 -16.94
N MET A 65 -11.71 -8.04 -17.15
CA MET A 65 -11.84 -8.60 -18.50
C MET A 65 -13.32 -8.60 -18.90
N PRO A 66 -13.64 -8.42 -20.19
CA PRO A 66 -14.98 -8.75 -20.68
C PRO A 66 -15.25 -10.22 -20.35
N ILE A 67 -16.34 -10.49 -19.63
CA ILE A 67 -16.83 -11.85 -19.43
C ILE A 67 -17.52 -12.23 -20.73
N GLU A 68 -16.80 -12.89 -21.64
CA GLU A 68 -17.47 -13.65 -22.69
C GLU A 68 -18.07 -14.89 -22.04
N ASP A 69 -19.39 -14.94 -21.97
CA ASP A 69 -20.17 -16.07 -21.45
C ASP A 69 -20.05 -17.26 -22.42
N GLN A 70 -18.93 -17.98 -22.34
CA GLN A 70 -18.64 -19.19 -23.11
C GLN A 70 -18.40 -20.37 -22.17
N GLY A 71 -19.31 -20.60 -21.22
CA GLY A 71 -19.29 -21.79 -20.36
C GLY A 71 -18.12 -21.86 -19.37
N SER A 72 -18.24 -22.78 -18.41
CA SER A 72 -17.23 -23.02 -17.36
C SER A 72 -15.99 -23.71 -17.95
N ASP A 73 -15.18 -22.98 -18.71
CA ASP A 73 -13.84 -23.41 -19.07
C ASP A 73 -12.90 -23.16 -17.89
N PRO A 74 -12.39 -24.22 -17.24
CA PRO A 74 -11.54 -24.06 -16.06
C PRO A 74 -10.17 -23.45 -16.40
N GLU A 75 -9.75 -23.42 -17.67
CA GLU A 75 -8.57 -22.70 -18.13
C GLU A 75 -8.81 -21.18 -18.24
N MET A 76 -10.01 -20.78 -18.66
CA MET A 76 -10.44 -19.37 -18.63
C MET A 76 -10.58 -18.87 -17.19
N GLU A 77 -11.19 -19.66 -16.31
CA GLU A 77 -11.28 -19.35 -14.87
C GLU A 77 -9.89 -19.16 -14.25
N ARG A 78 -8.93 -20.05 -14.57
CA ARG A 78 -7.54 -19.92 -14.15
C ARG A 78 -6.93 -18.59 -14.59
N ALA A 79 -7.12 -18.21 -15.86
CA ALA A 79 -6.57 -16.97 -16.40
C ALA A 79 -7.16 -15.75 -15.69
N GLN A 80 -8.48 -15.74 -15.46
CA GLN A 80 -9.17 -14.69 -14.72
C GLN A 80 -8.65 -14.58 -13.28
N LEU A 81 -8.54 -15.69 -12.56
CA LEU A 81 -8.04 -15.70 -11.18
C LEU A 81 -6.61 -15.17 -11.08
N ARG A 82 -5.71 -15.54 -12.01
CA ARG A 82 -4.34 -15.02 -12.03
C ARG A 82 -4.28 -13.51 -12.28
N GLN A 83 -5.16 -12.99 -13.12
CA GLN A 83 -5.27 -11.55 -13.34
C GLN A 83 -5.79 -10.81 -12.10
N VAL A 84 -6.80 -11.38 -11.42
CA VAL A 84 -7.29 -10.81 -10.16
C VAL A 84 -6.22 -10.86 -9.08
N ILE A 85 -5.42 -11.93 -8.98
CA ILE A 85 -4.26 -12.00 -8.07
C ILE A 85 -3.27 -10.87 -8.38
N LEU A 86 -2.96 -10.61 -9.65
CA LEU A 86 -2.09 -9.50 -10.03
C LEU A 86 -2.65 -8.15 -9.59
N ASP A 87 -3.92 -7.84 -9.92
CA ASP A 87 -4.53 -6.55 -9.56
C ASP A 87 -4.63 -6.37 -8.04
N ALA A 88 -5.06 -7.42 -7.32
CA ALA A 88 -5.14 -7.41 -5.85
C ALA A 88 -3.75 -7.24 -5.21
N SER A 89 -2.72 -7.90 -5.75
CA SER A 89 -1.33 -7.74 -5.28
C SER A 89 -0.82 -6.31 -5.49
N VAL A 90 -1.11 -5.70 -6.64
CA VAL A 90 -0.74 -4.31 -6.92
C VAL A 90 -1.41 -3.35 -5.95
N ARG A 91 -2.72 -3.53 -5.70
CA ARG A 91 -3.47 -2.70 -4.75
C ARG A 91 -2.95 -2.82 -3.34
N ARG A 92 -2.72 -4.05 -2.85
CA ARG A 92 -2.14 -4.31 -1.53
C ARG A 92 -0.77 -3.65 -1.41
N PHE A 93 0.08 -3.79 -2.43
CA PHE A 93 1.41 -3.18 -2.47
C PHE A 93 1.35 -1.64 -2.40
N GLN A 94 0.52 -1.01 -3.23
CA GLN A 94 0.35 0.44 -3.23
C GLN A 94 -0.24 0.96 -1.92
N ALA A 95 -1.25 0.26 -1.37
CA ALA A 95 -1.85 0.59 -0.09
C ALA A 95 -0.83 0.49 1.04
N HIS A 96 -0.01 -0.56 1.07
CA HIS A 96 1.04 -0.72 2.08
C HIS A 96 2.06 0.41 2.02
N LYS A 97 2.49 0.80 0.82
CA LYS A 97 3.37 1.96 0.62
C LYS A 97 2.75 3.25 1.15
N ILE A 98 1.47 3.48 0.86
CA ILE A 98 0.73 4.65 1.38
C ILE A 98 0.65 4.60 2.90
N TYR A 99 0.31 3.44 3.47
CA TYR A 99 0.23 3.21 4.91
C TYR A 99 1.55 3.60 5.62
N LEU A 100 2.70 3.11 5.13
CA LEU A 100 4.00 3.44 5.71
C LEU A 100 4.29 4.96 5.65
N ARG A 101 4.00 5.60 4.51
CA ARG A 101 4.19 7.05 4.36
C ARG A 101 3.28 7.87 5.28
N VAL A 102 2.03 7.46 5.46
CA VAL A 102 1.10 8.11 6.40
C VAL A 102 1.59 7.92 7.84
N ALA A 103 2.05 6.72 8.20
CA ALA A 103 2.59 6.45 9.53
C ALA A 103 3.83 7.31 9.85
N ALA A 104 4.77 7.42 8.90
CA ALA A 104 5.95 8.28 9.01
C ALA A 104 5.57 9.75 9.23
N ALA A 105 4.68 10.26 8.38
CA ALA A 105 4.26 11.65 8.46
C ALA A 105 3.42 11.95 9.70
N LYS A 106 2.59 11.00 10.15
CA LYS A 106 1.86 11.09 11.43
C LYS A 106 2.81 11.20 12.61
N ARG A 107 3.84 10.34 12.70
CA ARG A 107 4.88 10.42 13.73
C ARG A 107 5.54 11.79 13.73
N TRP A 108 5.91 12.30 12.54
CA TRP A 108 6.49 13.62 12.39
C TRP A 108 5.58 14.72 12.95
N VAL A 109 4.27 14.70 12.64
CA VAL A 109 3.33 15.71 13.14
C VAL A 109 3.20 15.65 14.66
N ILE A 110 3.06 14.45 15.24
CA ILE A 110 2.94 14.27 16.68
C ILE A 110 4.18 14.83 17.39
N ASN A 111 5.37 14.37 17.00
CA ASN A 111 6.64 14.81 17.60
C ASN A 111 6.84 16.32 17.46
N ARG A 112 6.51 16.87 16.29
CA ARG A 112 6.62 18.32 16.04
C ARG A 112 5.67 19.11 16.92
N ASN A 113 4.41 18.71 17.04
CA ASN A 113 3.41 19.44 17.84
C ASN A 113 3.72 19.34 19.35
N GLU A 114 4.19 18.18 19.82
CA GLU A 114 4.68 18.01 21.19
C GLU A 114 5.90 18.89 21.47
N LEU A 115 6.79 19.05 20.49
CA LEU A 115 7.95 19.92 20.63
C LEU A 115 7.55 21.41 20.60
N LEU A 116 6.56 21.78 19.79
CA LEU A 116 6.05 23.16 19.71
C LEU A 116 5.25 23.56 20.94
N SER A 117 4.59 22.63 21.63
CA SER A 117 3.90 22.90 22.90
C SER A 117 4.87 23.18 24.05
N ARG A 118 6.14 22.78 23.91
CA ARG A 118 7.21 22.99 24.88
C ARG A 118 8.15 24.10 24.39
N SER A 119 8.07 25.28 24.98
CA SER A 119 8.99 26.38 24.66
C SER A 119 10.28 26.25 25.48
N PHE A 120 11.43 26.04 24.83
CA PHE A 120 12.74 25.97 25.49
C PHE A 120 13.91 26.28 24.52
N LYS A 121 15.11 26.49 25.07
CA LYS A 121 16.33 26.75 24.29
C LYS A 121 16.78 25.50 23.53
N GLY A 122 17.02 25.61 22.23
CA GLY A 122 17.46 24.48 21.39
C GLY A 122 16.35 23.79 20.58
N GLN A 123 15.11 24.27 20.70
CA GLN A 123 13.95 23.78 19.94
C GLN A 123 14.20 23.71 18.43
N SER A 124 14.91 24.68 17.85
CA SER A 124 15.22 24.70 16.40
C SER A 124 16.15 23.57 15.96
N THR A 125 17.04 23.07 16.82
CA THR A 125 17.88 21.91 16.51
C THR A 125 17.04 20.64 16.57
N GLN A 126 16.21 20.47 17.59
CA GLN A 126 15.32 19.29 17.69
C GLN A 126 14.28 19.24 16.57
N LEU A 127 13.75 20.39 16.10
CA LEU A 127 12.87 20.43 14.93
C LEU A 127 13.58 19.92 13.67
N ARG A 128 14.87 20.24 13.49
CA ARG A 128 15.67 19.74 12.37
C ARG A 128 15.92 18.24 12.47
N GLU A 129 16.13 17.71 13.67
CA GLU A 129 16.28 16.26 13.91
C GLU A 129 14.99 15.51 13.56
N ILE A 130 13.82 16.05 13.93
CA ILE A 130 12.52 15.50 13.56
C ILE A 130 12.34 15.47 12.04
N ASP A 131 12.72 16.55 11.34
CA ASP A 131 12.67 16.62 9.87
C ASP A 131 13.64 15.59 9.23
N GLN A 132 14.84 15.42 9.79
CA GLN A 132 15.82 14.45 9.32
C GLN A 132 15.34 13.00 9.53
N LEU A 133 14.74 12.69 10.68
CA LEU A 133 14.16 11.39 10.95
C LEU A 133 13.08 11.04 9.93
N LEU A 134 12.19 11.99 9.61
CA LEU A 134 11.17 11.78 8.58
C LEU A 134 11.80 11.43 7.23
N ARG A 135 12.85 12.14 6.80
CA ARG A 135 13.54 11.85 5.53
C ARG A 135 14.17 10.47 5.53
N GLN A 136 14.89 10.10 6.59
CA GLN A 136 15.48 8.78 6.74
C GLN A 136 14.41 7.68 6.68
N GLU A 137 13.28 7.91 7.33
CA GLU A 137 12.17 6.96 7.30
C GLU A 137 11.59 6.83 5.89
N LEU A 138 11.34 7.95 5.20
CA LEU A 138 10.83 7.93 3.83
C LEU A 138 11.80 7.30 2.82
N ASP A 139 13.10 7.53 2.99
CA ASP A 139 14.15 6.93 2.15
C ASP A 139 14.23 5.42 2.35
N SER A 140 13.91 4.93 3.56
CA SER A 140 13.84 3.49 3.84
C SER A 140 12.64 2.80 3.18
N ILE A 141 11.57 3.55 2.87
CA ILE A 141 10.35 3.03 2.21
C ILE A 141 10.61 2.85 0.71
N THR A 142 11.23 1.72 0.37
CA THR A 142 11.54 1.33 -1.00
C THR A 142 10.60 0.25 -1.50
N ASP A 143 10.43 0.15 -2.81
CA ASP A 143 9.59 -0.89 -3.42
C ASP A 143 10.08 -2.31 -3.06
N HIS A 144 11.40 -2.49 -2.97
CA HIS A 144 12.01 -3.76 -2.62
C HIS A 144 11.75 -4.16 -1.16
N THR A 145 11.90 -3.24 -0.21
CA THR A 145 11.64 -3.51 1.21
C THR A 145 10.17 -3.86 1.44
N ILE A 146 9.25 -3.05 0.89
CA ILE A 146 7.81 -3.33 0.96
C ILE A 146 7.47 -4.71 0.39
N PHE A 147 7.98 -5.03 -0.81
CA PHE A 147 7.71 -6.32 -1.44
C PHE A 147 8.26 -7.48 -0.59
N SER A 148 9.48 -7.34 -0.08
CA SER A 148 10.09 -8.36 0.77
C SER A 148 9.30 -8.55 2.06
N ASP A 149 8.87 -7.48 2.72
CA ASP A 149 8.12 -7.54 3.97
C ASP A 149 6.76 -8.23 3.80
N LEU A 150 6.02 -7.86 2.74
CA LEU A 150 4.75 -8.51 2.39
C LEU A 150 4.94 -10.00 2.10
N ARG A 151 5.97 -10.35 1.32
CA ARG A 151 6.27 -11.75 0.97
C ARG A 151 6.65 -12.58 2.20
N GLN A 152 7.45 -12.00 3.10
CA GLN A 152 7.84 -12.65 4.36
C GLN A 152 6.64 -12.78 5.30
N ALA A 153 5.73 -11.80 5.36
CA ALA A 153 4.50 -11.90 6.14
C ALA A 153 3.62 -13.06 5.65
N ASP A 154 3.39 -13.16 4.33
CA ASP A 154 2.58 -14.23 3.76
C ASP A 154 3.21 -15.61 3.97
N SER A 155 4.53 -15.71 3.82
CA SER A 155 5.26 -16.96 4.05
C SER A 155 5.17 -17.41 5.51
N ARG A 156 5.29 -16.47 6.47
CA ARG A 156 5.13 -16.75 7.91
C ARG A 156 3.71 -17.16 8.27
N ALA A 157 2.71 -16.62 7.57
CA ALA A 157 1.31 -16.99 7.74
C ALA A 157 0.93 -18.31 7.04
N GLY A 158 1.86 -18.93 6.29
CA GLY A 158 1.61 -20.20 5.59
C GLY A 158 0.68 -20.06 4.39
N LEU A 159 0.57 -18.86 3.80
CA LEU A 159 -0.34 -18.60 2.68
C LEU A 159 0.18 -19.21 1.38
N TRP A 160 -0.72 -19.51 0.45
CA TRP A 160 -0.37 -20.00 -0.87
C TRP A 160 0.10 -18.86 -1.78
N VAL A 161 1.41 -18.77 -2.00
CA VAL A 161 2.05 -17.63 -2.68
C VAL A 161 2.76 -18.00 -3.98
N SER A 162 2.57 -19.21 -4.49
CA SER A 162 3.33 -19.75 -5.63
C SER A 162 3.07 -19.01 -6.94
N GLU A 163 1.89 -18.40 -7.09
CA GLU A 163 1.51 -17.65 -8.31
C GLU A 163 1.41 -16.13 -8.11
N ASP A 164 1.85 -15.62 -6.95
CA ASP A 164 1.90 -14.17 -6.75
C ASP A 164 2.86 -13.54 -7.77
N PRO A 165 2.54 -12.33 -8.26
CA PRO A 165 3.38 -11.65 -9.22
C PRO A 165 4.73 -11.23 -8.61
N PRO A 166 5.83 -11.27 -9.38
CA PRO A 166 7.09 -10.70 -8.95
C PRO A 166 7.00 -9.17 -8.89
N LEU A 167 7.90 -8.53 -8.15
CA LEU A 167 7.96 -7.06 -8.02
C LEU A 167 7.98 -6.34 -9.38
N ALA A 168 8.73 -6.89 -10.35
CA ALA A 168 8.81 -6.31 -11.70
C ALA A 168 7.44 -6.25 -12.40
N ALA A 169 6.59 -7.27 -12.22
CA ALA A 169 5.24 -7.29 -12.79
C ALA A 169 4.32 -6.28 -12.11
N ILE A 170 4.43 -6.16 -10.77
CA ILE A 170 3.71 -5.13 -10.01
C ILE A 170 4.09 -3.73 -10.50
N GLN A 171 5.39 -3.44 -10.62
CA GLN A 171 5.89 -2.14 -11.07
C GLN A 171 5.45 -1.81 -12.50
N LEU A 172 5.51 -2.79 -13.41
CA LEU A 172 5.05 -2.64 -14.78
C LEU A 172 3.56 -2.27 -14.83
N TRP A 173 2.73 -2.98 -14.05
CA TRP A 173 1.29 -2.70 -13.97
C TRP A 173 1.02 -1.28 -13.48
N ILE A 174 1.68 -0.87 -12.39
CA ILE A 174 1.55 0.48 -11.83
C ILE A 174 1.93 1.56 -12.84
N ASN A 175 2.97 1.33 -13.65
CA ASN A 175 3.40 2.30 -14.65
C ASN A 175 2.42 2.39 -15.83
N ASN A 176 1.81 1.27 -16.22
CA ASN A 176 0.83 1.22 -17.29
C ASN A 176 -0.50 1.87 -16.88
N SER A 177 -0.95 1.66 -15.64
CA SER A 177 -2.20 2.25 -15.12
C SER A 177 -2.12 3.74 -14.80
N ARG A 178 -0.95 4.38 -14.94
CA ARG A 178 -0.75 5.83 -14.74
C ARG A 178 -0.86 6.66 -16.02
N ARG A 179 -0.94 6.01 -17.19
CA ARG A 179 -1.19 6.65 -18.48
C ARG A 179 -2.68 6.82 -18.71
#